data_AF-A0A816DKF8-F1
#
_entry.id   AF-A0A816DKF8-F1
#
_cell.length_a   1.000
_cell.length_b   1.000
_cell.length_c   1.000
_cell.angle_alpha   90.00
_cell.angle_beta   90.00
_cell.angle_gamma   90.00
#
_symmetry.space_group_name_H-M   'P 1'
#
loop_
_entity.id
_entity.type
_entity.pdbx_description
1 polymer ?
#
loop_
_entity_poly.entity_id
_entity_poly.type
_entity_poly.pdbx_seq_one_letter_code
_entity_poly.pdbx_strand_id
1 'polypeptide(L)'
;MDNDYLVIQKGCERASWVIKMLTKEHIDSLEQFFQHNNIPEINEIESIAAHLNISHYYVRTWFTYRFFEGLARRHRQRYMPLIAA
;
A
#
# COMPACT_ATOMS: atom_id res chain seq x y z
N MET A 1 -19.37 -8.37 -13.36
CA MET A 1 -19.06 -7.95 -11.99
C MET A 1 -17.61 -8.32 -11.74
N ASP A 2 -16.75 -7.32 -11.80
CA ASP A 2 -15.30 -7.46 -11.88
C ASP A 2 -14.71 -8.13 -10.64
N ASN A 3 -14.14 -9.31 -10.87
CA ASN A 3 -13.42 -10.14 -9.89
C ASN A 3 -12.29 -9.34 -9.19
N ASP A 4 -11.75 -8.34 -9.88
CA ASP A 4 -10.69 -7.46 -9.40
C ASP A 4 -11.12 -6.62 -8.18
N TYR A 5 -12.41 -6.23 -8.09
CA TYR A 5 -12.90 -5.43 -6.97
C TYR A 5 -12.95 -6.24 -5.66
N LEU A 6 -13.31 -7.53 -5.75
CA LEU A 6 -13.33 -8.44 -4.61
C LEU A 6 -11.91 -8.83 -4.16
N VAL A 7 -10.95 -8.92 -5.09
CA VAL A 7 -9.52 -9.12 -4.77
C VAL A 7 -8.95 -7.91 -4.04
N ILE A 8 -9.29 -6.69 -4.48
CA ILE A 8 -8.88 -5.44 -3.81
C ILE A 8 -9.53 -5.34 -2.41
N GLN A 9 -10.82 -5.66 -2.28
CA GLN A 9 -11.55 -5.57 -1.01
C GLN A 9 -11.04 -6.57 0.05
N LYS A 10 -10.78 -7.83 -0.33
CA LYS A 10 -10.24 -8.86 0.59
C LYS A 10 -8.76 -8.66 0.91
N GLY A 11 -7.97 -8.08 0.00
CA GLY A 11 -6.58 -7.68 0.28
C GLY A 11 -6.50 -6.52 1.28
N CYS A 12 -7.48 -5.61 1.24
CA CYS A 12 -7.57 -4.41 2.06
C CYS A 12 -7.77 -4.71 3.56
N GLU A 13 -8.51 -5.76 3.92
CA GLU A 13 -8.77 -6.12 5.33
C GLU A 13 -7.51 -6.62 6.05
N ARG A 14 -6.68 -7.44 5.38
CA ARG A 14 -5.40 -7.91 5.93
C ARG A 14 -4.34 -6.80 5.96
N ALA A 15 -4.33 -5.93 4.94
CA ALA A 15 -3.47 -4.76 4.92
C ALA A 15 -3.83 -3.75 6.04
N SER A 16 -5.12 -3.59 6.33
CA SER A 16 -5.61 -2.72 7.42
C SER A 16 -5.05 -3.13 8.79
N TRP A 17 -4.96 -4.43 9.06
CA TRP A 17 -4.37 -4.92 10.31
C TRP A 17 -2.86 -4.68 10.38
N VAL A 18 -2.14 -4.90 9.27
CA VAL A 18 -0.70 -4.61 9.16
C VAL A 18 -0.40 -3.14 9.41
N ILE A 19 -1.17 -2.24 8.79
CA ILE A 19 -0.98 -0.79 8.94
C ILE A 19 -1.19 -0.35 10.38
N LYS A 20 -2.18 -0.92 11.08
CA LYS A 20 -2.43 -0.63 12.50
C LYS A 20 -1.30 -1.06 13.44
N MET A 21 -0.48 -2.03 13.03
CA MET A 21 0.66 -2.53 13.81
C MET A 21 1.95 -1.74 13.55
N LEU A 22 1.99 -0.90 12.53
CA LEU A 22 3.14 -0.04 12.25
C LEU A 22 3.07 1.24 13.09
N THR A 23 4.20 1.62 13.67
CA THR A 23 4.34 2.89 14.39
C THR A 23 4.35 4.06 13.40
N LYS A 24 4.12 5.28 13.91
CA LYS A 24 4.23 6.48 13.08
C LYS A 24 5.62 6.61 12.42
N GLU A 25 6.69 6.28 13.14
CA GLU A 25 8.05 6.30 12.58
C GLU A 25 8.20 5.31 11.42
N HIS A 26 7.69 4.07 11.55
CA HIS A 26 7.71 3.12 10.44
C HIS A 26 6.96 3.67 9.22
N ILE A 27 5.78 4.26 9.42
CA ILE A 27 4.97 4.81 8.34
C ILE A 27 5.69 5.98 7.65
N ASP A 28 6.26 6.91 8.43
CA ASP A 28 6.98 8.07 7.91
C ASP A 28 8.20 7.63 7.09
N SER A 29 8.98 6.66 7.57
CA SER A 29 10.11 6.12 6.83
C SER A 29 9.68 5.35 5.58
N LEU A 30 8.63 4.53 5.65
CA LEU A 30 8.10 3.82 4.49
C LEU A 30 7.61 4.78 3.41
N GLU A 31 7.00 5.91 3.78
CA GLU A 31 6.59 6.95 2.83
C GLU A 31 7.81 7.62 2.17
N GLN A 32 8.90 7.84 2.91
CA GLN A 32 10.15 8.33 2.32
C GLN A 32 10.70 7.36 1.29
N PHE A 33 10.74 6.05 1.58
CA PHE A 33 11.15 5.05 0.59
C PHE A 33 10.20 5.02 -0.63
N PHE A 34 8.89 5.11 -0.39
CA PHE A 34 7.87 5.10 -1.45
C PHE A 34 7.99 6.27 -2.43
N GLN A 35 8.43 7.44 -1.97
CA GLN A 35 8.68 8.60 -2.84
C GLN A 35 9.82 8.37 -3.83
N HIS A 36 10.80 7.52 -3.47
CA HIS A 36 11.93 7.18 -4.33
C HIS A 36 11.62 6.00 -5.25
N ASN A 37 11.02 4.93 -4.70
CA ASN A 37 10.61 3.76 -5.45
C ASN A 37 9.29 3.21 -4.87
N ASN A 38 8.22 3.27 -5.64
CA ASN A 38 6.89 2.84 -5.20
C ASN A 38 6.59 1.35 -5.48
N ILE A 39 7.47 0.65 -6.19
CA ILE A 39 7.39 -0.79 -6.47
C ILE A 39 8.77 -1.40 -6.18
N PRO A 40 9.15 -1.51 -4.89
CA PRO A 40 10.44 -2.08 -4.51
C PRO A 40 10.53 -3.56 -4.88
N GLU A 41 11.71 -3.97 -5.35
CA GLU A 41 12.06 -5.37 -5.56
C GLU A 41 12.25 -6.11 -4.22
N ILE A 42 12.33 -7.43 -4.27
CA ILE A 42 12.43 -8.25 -3.04
C ILE A 42 13.65 -7.90 -2.18
N ASN A 43 14.79 -7.62 -2.82
CA ASN A 43 16.02 -7.22 -2.12
C ASN A 43 15.85 -5.86 -1.42
N GLU A 44 15.13 -4.92 -2.04
CA GLU A 44 14.84 -3.62 -1.45
C GLU A 44 13.87 -3.75 -0.27
N ILE A 45 12.85 -4.61 -0.41
CA ILE A 45 11.90 -4.92 0.68
C ILE A 45 12.65 -5.48 1.89
N GLU A 46 13.58 -6.41 1.68
CA GLU A 46 14.40 -6.99 2.75
C GLU A 46 15.33 -5.95 3.39
N SER A 47 15.95 -5.10 2.57
CA SER A 47 16.80 -4.00 3.06
C SER A 47 16.01 -3.01 3.91
N ILE A 48 14.81 -2.61 3.48
CA ILE A 48 13.94 -1.70 4.22
C ILE A 48 13.46 -2.35 5.52
N ALA A 49 13.08 -3.63 5.46
CA ALA A 49 12.66 -4.41 6.61
C ALA A 49 13.76 -4.49 7.68
N ALA A 50 15.00 -4.75 7.26
CA ALA A 50 16.16 -4.76 8.14
C ALA A 50 16.44 -3.37 8.73
N HIS A 51 16.35 -2.31 7.93
CA HIS A 51 16.59 -0.93 8.37
C HIS A 51 15.58 -0.47 9.43
N LEU A 52 14.30 -0.83 9.25
CA LEU A 52 13.20 -0.46 10.14
C LEU A 52 12.96 -1.48 11.25
N ASN A 53 13.73 -2.56 11.30
CA ASN A 53 13.57 -3.67 12.24
C ASN A 53 12.14 -4.23 12.29
N ILE A 54 11.53 -4.43 11.13
CA ILE A 54 10.18 -5.01 10.97
C ILE A 54 10.23 -6.17 9.97
N SER A 55 9.21 -7.03 9.97
CA SER A 55 9.17 -8.14 9.00
C SER A 55 8.92 -7.63 7.57
N HIS A 56 9.60 -8.24 6.60
CA HIS A 56 9.42 -7.99 5.16
C HIS A 56 7.96 -8.12 4.72
N TYR A 57 7.16 -8.92 5.42
CA TYR A 57 5.72 -9.04 5.18
C TYR A 57 4.99 -7.71 5.40
N TYR A 58 5.34 -6.97 6.46
CA TYR A 58 4.74 -5.67 6.77
C TYR A 58 5.11 -4.64 5.71
N VAL A 59 6.39 -4.60 5.32
CA VAL A 59 6.89 -3.71 4.26
C VAL A 59 6.16 -4.00 2.95
N ARG A 60 6.18 -5.24 2.46
CA ARG A 60 5.53 -5.64 1.21
C ARG A 60 4.04 -5.29 1.21
N THR A 61 3.35 -5.59 2.31
CA THR A 61 1.91 -5.34 2.44
C THR A 61 1.61 -3.84 2.45
N TRP A 62 2.42 -3.04 3.15
CA TRP A 62 2.27 -1.59 3.19
C TRP A 62 2.49 -0.96 1.80
N PHE A 63 3.55 -1.35 1.09
CA PHE A 63 3.82 -0.85 -0.27
C PHE A 63 2.69 -1.20 -1.24
N THR A 64 2.22 -2.46 -1.18
CA THR A 64 1.09 -2.94 -1.98
C THR A 64 -0.15 -2.10 -1.70
N TYR A 65 -0.50 -1.93 -0.43
CA TYR A 65 -1.66 -1.13 -0.02
C TYR A 65 -1.54 0.33 -0.47
N ARG A 66 -0.39 0.97 -0.23
CA ARG A 66 -0.14 2.37 -0.56
C ARG A 66 -0.23 2.62 -2.06
N PHE A 67 0.30 1.71 -2.86
CA PHE A 67 0.21 1.74 -4.32
C PHE A 67 -1.26 1.68 -4.79
N PHE A 68 -2.04 0.73 -4.26
CA PHE A 68 -3.46 0.60 -4.60
C PHE A 68 -4.30 1.76 -4.07
N GLU A 69 -3.99 2.30 -2.89
CA GLU A 69 -4.66 3.49 -2.36
C GLU A 69 -4.45 4.70 -3.29
N GLY A 70 -3.22 4.91 -3.75
CA GLY A 70 -2.89 5.95 -4.73
C GLY A 70 -3.58 5.75 -6.08
N LEU A 71 -3.71 4.51 -6.54
CA LEU A 71 -4.50 4.18 -7.75
C LEU A 71 -5.99 4.42 -7.53
N ALA A 72 -6.56 3.97 -6.41
CA ALA A 72 -7.97 4.14 -6.08
C ALA A 72 -8.35 5.62 -5.97
N ARG A 73 -7.50 6.47 -5.39
CA ARG A 73 -7.69 7.94 -5.39
C ARG A 73 -7.73 8.51 -6.81
N ARG A 74 -6.78 8.12 -7.67
CA ARG A 74 -6.74 8.52 -9.08
C ARG A 74 -7.94 8.03 -9.88
N HIS A 75 -8.40 6.81 -9.62
CA HIS A 75 -9.56 6.22 -10.29
C HIS A 75 -10.88 6.89 -9.84
N ARG A 76 -11.02 7.21 -8.54
CA ARG A 76 -12.17 7.95 -8.00
C ARG A 76 -12.28 9.35 -8.60
N GLN A 77 -11.15 10.02 -8.83
CA GLN A 77 -11.12 11.34 -9.44
C GLN A 77 -11.43 11.32 -10.95
N ARG A 78 -11.23 10.19 -11.63
CA ARG A 78 -11.38 10.05 -13.09
C ARG A 78 -12.74 9.46 -13.53
N TYR A 79 -13.38 8.63 -12.71
CA TYR A 79 -14.64 7.95 -13.07
C TYR A 79 -15.85 8.33 -12.22
N MET A 80 -15.68 9.05 -11.10
CA MET A 80 -16.79 9.43 -10.21
C MET A 80 -17.46 10.80 -10.45
N PRO A 81 -17.16 11.60 -11.50
CA PRO A 81 -18.11 12.62 -11.95
C PRO A 81 -19.12 12.10 -12.99
N LEU A 82 -18.97 10.88 -13.52
CA LEU A 82 -19.80 10.36 -14.62
C LEU A 82 -21.08 9.62 -14.17
N ILE A 83 -21.34 9.53 -12.86
CA ILE A 83 -22.55 8.87 -12.29
C ILE A 83 -23.40 9.88 -11.49
N ALA A 84 -23.03 11.16 -11.51
CA ALA A 84 -23.73 12.24 -10.81
C ALA A 84 -24.25 13.33 -11.76
N ALA A 85 -24.54 12.98 -13.02
CA ALA A 85 -25.16 13.83 -14.02
C ALA A 85 -26.46 13.19 -14.53
#